data_AF-A0A2M7FGC0-F1
#
_entry.id   AF-A0A2M7FGC0-F1
#
_cell.length_a   1.000
_cell.length_b   1.000
_cell.length_c   1.000
_cell.angle_alpha   90.00
_cell.angle_beta   90.00
_cell.angle_gamma   90.00
#
_symmetry.space_group_name_H-M   'P 1'
#
loop_
_entity.id
_entity.type
_entity.pdbx_description
1 polymer ?
#
loop_
_entity_poly.entity_id
_entity_poly.type
_entity_poly.pdbx_seq_one_letter_code
_entity_poly.pdbx_strand_id
1 'polypeptide(L)'
;SYINRMLHLDLKFTLADNDLRKVNGMTEAAGIEVRYPLLDDAMVAFSGEVPPDWKVKGQYLRWFFKQALKGYLPDEIINKSKHGFGLPFGIWARDYAPLRERIEDRLSDFKKRGWIQPAYIDQIRAEHMTEHATYFGKMLWVIVMLEEWLDQRNL
;
A
#
# COMPACT_ATOMS: atom_id res chain seq x y z
N SER A 1 -3.68 -25.06 -9.74
CA SER A 1 -2.32 -24.67 -10.22
C SER A 1 -1.55 -23.97 -9.10
N TYR A 2 -0.21 -23.87 -9.20
CA TYR A 2 0.61 -23.10 -8.25
C TYR A 2 0.17 -21.62 -8.18
N ILE A 3 -0.07 -21.00 -9.34
CA ILE A 3 -0.58 -19.63 -9.45
C ILE A 3 -1.88 -19.43 -8.65
N ASN A 4 -2.86 -20.32 -8.78
CA ASN A 4 -4.12 -20.18 -8.04
C ASN A 4 -3.94 -20.29 -6.51
N ARG A 5 -2.97 -21.10 -6.06
CA ARG A 5 -2.64 -21.20 -4.63
C ARG A 5 -2.02 -19.90 -4.10
N MET A 6 -1.16 -19.25 -4.88
CA MET A 6 -0.61 -17.93 -4.53
C MET A 6 -1.71 -16.86 -4.51
N LEU A 7 -2.57 -16.82 -5.53
CA LEU A 7 -3.69 -15.87 -5.58
C LEU A 7 -4.68 -16.07 -4.43
N HIS A 8 -4.89 -17.31 -3.99
CA HIS A 8 -5.70 -17.58 -2.79
C HIS A 8 -5.10 -16.96 -1.52
N LEU A 9 -3.77 -16.99 -1.38
CA LEU A 9 -3.10 -16.30 -0.28
C LEU A 9 -3.21 -14.78 -0.44
N ASP A 10 -3.07 -14.25 -1.65
CA ASP A 10 -3.24 -12.81 -1.91
C ASP A 10 -4.65 -12.33 -1.56
N LEU A 11 -5.69 -13.10 -1.89
CA LEU A 11 -7.07 -12.78 -1.51
C LEU A 11 -7.24 -12.72 0.01
N LYS A 12 -6.60 -13.63 0.75
CA LYS A 12 -6.73 -13.71 2.21
C LYS A 12 -5.90 -12.66 2.95
N PHE A 13 -4.69 -12.38 2.50
CA PHE A 13 -3.77 -11.52 3.25
C PHE A 13 -3.65 -10.13 2.63
N THR A 14 -3.27 -10.06 1.36
CA THR A 14 -3.05 -8.78 0.68
C THR A 14 -4.36 -8.00 0.53
N LEU A 15 -5.42 -8.67 0.09
CA LEU A 15 -6.71 -8.03 -0.14
C LEU A 15 -7.51 -7.86 1.15
N ALA A 16 -7.84 -8.95 1.85
CA ALA A 16 -8.76 -8.88 2.99
C ALA A 16 -8.17 -8.17 4.22
N ASP A 17 -6.91 -8.45 4.56
CA ASP A 17 -6.28 -7.89 5.77
C ASP A 17 -5.58 -6.54 5.55
N ASN A 18 -5.42 -6.10 4.31
CA ASN A 18 -4.70 -4.87 4.00
C ASN A 18 -5.50 -3.93 3.08
N ASP A 19 -5.72 -4.27 1.81
CA ASP A 19 -6.31 -3.31 0.85
C ASP A 19 -7.75 -2.94 1.21
N LEU A 20 -8.60 -3.92 1.55
CA LEU A 20 -9.99 -3.66 1.94
C LEU A 20 -10.10 -2.91 3.26
N ARG A 21 -9.25 -3.23 4.24
CA ARG A 21 -9.21 -2.51 5.53
C ARG A 21 -8.94 -1.02 5.32
N LYS A 22 -7.97 -0.69 4.47
CA LYS A 22 -7.60 0.69 4.15
C LYS A 22 -8.73 1.44 3.46
N VAL A 23 -9.30 0.86 2.41
CA VAL A 23 -10.34 1.56 1.64
C VAL A 23 -11.61 1.69 2.48
N ASN A 24 -12.11 0.61 3.08
CA ASN A 24 -13.33 0.64 3.89
C ASN A 24 -13.23 1.63 5.04
N GLY A 25 -12.12 1.60 5.81
CA GLY A 25 -11.97 2.48 6.97
C GLY A 25 -11.93 3.96 6.58
N MET A 26 -11.26 4.30 5.48
CA MET A 26 -11.20 5.70 5.02
C MET A 26 -12.52 6.16 4.39
N THR A 27 -13.23 5.29 3.67
CA THR A 27 -14.53 5.65 3.08
C THR A 27 -15.61 5.79 4.14
N GLU A 28 -15.63 4.90 5.14
CA GLU A 28 -16.52 5.00 6.30
C GLU A 28 -16.28 6.30 7.07
N ALA A 29 -15.02 6.65 7.35
CA ALA A 29 -14.66 7.91 8.00
C ALA A 29 -15.12 9.16 7.22
N ALA A 30 -15.27 9.04 5.91
CA ALA A 30 -15.77 10.09 5.03
C ALA A 30 -17.29 10.04 4.78
N GLY A 31 -18.01 9.11 5.38
CA GLY A 31 -19.45 8.90 5.12
C GLY A 31 -19.75 8.42 3.69
N ILE A 32 -18.78 7.78 3.04
CA ILE A 32 -18.87 7.27 1.67
C ILE A 32 -19.05 5.75 1.69
N GLU A 33 -20.03 5.28 0.94
CA GLU A 33 -20.20 3.86 0.66
C GLU A 33 -19.34 3.43 -0.54
N VAL A 34 -18.51 2.40 -0.36
CA VAL A 34 -17.63 1.86 -1.40
C VAL A 34 -18.14 0.50 -1.90
N ARG A 35 -17.96 0.25 -3.21
CA ARG A 35 -18.33 -1.01 -3.87
C ARG A 35 -17.13 -1.59 -4.61
N TYR A 36 -17.05 -2.92 -4.68
CA TYR A 36 -15.94 -3.65 -5.29
C TYR A 36 -16.42 -4.63 -6.37
N PRO A 37 -16.74 -4.17 -7.59
CA PRO A 37 -17.31 -5.03 -8.63
C PRO A 37 -16.45 -6.24 -9.00
N LEU A 38 -15.12 -6.12 -8.89
CA LEU A 38 -14.21 -7.23 -9.18
C LEU A 38 -14.15 -8.30 -8.07
N LEU A 39 -14.77 -8.04 -6.93
CA LEU A 39 -14.89 -8.97 -5.81
C LEU A 39 -16.29 -9.59 -5.70
N ASP A 40 -17.14 -9.39 -6.71
CA ASP A 40 -18.37 -10.16 -6.85
C ASP A 40 -18.06 -11.66 -6.90
N ASP A 41 -18.89 -12.48 -6.24
CA ASP A 41 -18.65 -13.92 -6.11
C ASP A 41 -18.53 -14.61 -7.47
N ALA A 42 -19.32 -14.20 -8.46
CA ALA A 42 -19.24 -14.78 -9.81
C ALA A 42 -17.94 -14.37 -10.51
N MET A 43 -17.47 -13.14 -10.29
CA MET A 43 -16.20 -12.66 -10.83
C MET A 43 -15.01 -13.39 -10.20
N VAL A 44 -15.04 -13.60 -8.88
CA VAL A 44 -14.00 -14.34 -8.14
C VAL A 44 -13.99 -15.81 -8.58
N ALA A 45 -15.16 -16.44 -8.69
CA ALA A 45 -15.30 -17.81 -9.18
C ALA A 45 -14.74 -17.96 -10.60
N PHE A 46 -15.16 -17.08 -11.53
CA PHE A 46 -14.63 -17.03 -12.90
C PHE A 46 -13.11 -16.86 -12.92
N SER A 47 -12.57 -16.01 -12.03
CA SER A 47 -11.12 -15.85 -11.93
C SER A 47 -10.42 -17.17 -11.63
N GLY A 48 -11.04 -18.10 -10.89
CA GLY A 48 -10.53 -19.43 -10.61
C GLY A 48 -10.38 -20.33 -11.84
N GLU A 49 -11.27 -20.15 -12.82
CA GLU A 49 -11.34 -20.91 -14.07
C GLU A 49 -10.35 -20.44 -15.14
N VAL A 50 -9.92 -19.17 -15.08
CA VAL A 50 -8.97 -18.61 -16.04
C VAL A 50 -7.64 -19.43 -16.03
N PRO A 51 -7.13 -19.83 -17.21
CA PRO A 51 -5.86 -20.56 -17.29
C PRO A 51 -4.70 -19.79 -16.62
N PRO A 52 -3.83 -20.46 -15.84
CA PRO A 52 -2.71 -19.81 -15.14
C PRO A 52 -1.81 -18.97 -16.05
N ASP A 53 -1.53 -19.44 -17.26
CA ASP A 53 -0.65 -18.76 -18.23
C ASP A 53 -1.25 -17.47 -18.79
N TRP A 54 -2.56 -17.26 -18.62
CA TRP A 54 -3.22 -16.00 -18.95
C TRP A 54 -3.16 -15.01 -17.79
N LYS A 55 -3.15 -15.51 -16.55
CA LYS A 55 -2.99 -14.69 -15.35
C LYS A 55 -1.58 -14.12 -15.24
N VAL A 56 -0.58 -14.93 -15.55
CA VAL A 56 0.84 -14.54 -15.54
C VAL A 56 1.48 -14.86 -16.89
N LYS A 57 1.73 -13.82 -17.69
CA LYS A 57 2.31 -13.94 -19.03
C LYS A 57 3.75 -13.42 -19.05
N GLY A 58 4.70 -14.21 -18.55
CA GLY A 58 6.09 -13.76 -18.42
C GLY A 58 6.19 -12.45 -17.62
N GLN A 59 6.84 -11.43 -18.17
CA GLN A 59 6.92 -10.10 -17.56
C GLN A 59 5.81 -9.13 -18.00
N TYR A 60 4.85 -9.57 -18.82
CA TYR A 60 3.74 -8.73 -19.28
C TYR A 60 2.67 -8.59 -18.19
N LEU A 61 2.78 -7.52 -17.40
CA LEU A 61 1.84 -7.22 -16.32
C LEU A 61 0.43 -6.94 -16.86
N ARG A 62 -0.58 -7.42 -16.12
CA ARG A 62 -2.02 -7.22 -16.41
C ARG A 62 -2.42 -7.73 -17.81
N TRP A 63 -1.71 -8.71 -18.38
CA TRP A 63 -1.93 -9.18 -19.74
C TRP A 63 -3.39 -9.56 -20.01
N PHE A 64 -4.01 -10.38 -19.15
CA PHE A 64 -5.40 -10.79 -19.32
C PHE A 64 -6.37 -9.60 -19.43
N PHE A 65 -6.27 -8.64 -18.49
CA PHE A 65 -7.10 -7.42 -18.51
C PHE A 65 -6.85 -6.57 -19.76
N LYS A 66 -5.59 -6.45 -20.22
CA LYS A 66 -5.28 -5.71 -21.44
C LYS A 66 -5.86 -6.37 -22.69
N GLN A 67 -5.90 -7.70 -22.76
CA GLN A 67 -6.53 -8.39 -23.89
C GLN A 67 -8.06 -8.29 -23.82
N ALA A 68 -8.65 -8.54 -22.64
CA ALA A 68 -10.09 -8.54 -22.45
C ALA A 68 -10.75 -7.18 -22.69
N LEU A 69 -10.04 -6.07 -22.45
CA LEU A 69 -10.56 -4.71 -22.59
C LEU A 69 -10.09 -4.00 -23.87
N LYS A 70 -9.39 -4.70 -24.77
CA LYS A 70 -8.94 -4.14 -26.05
C LYS A 70 -10.16 -3.77 -26.88
N GLY A 71 -10.16 -2.55 -27.44
CA GLY A 71 -11.30 -2.01 -28.19
C GLY A 71 -12.42 -1.42 -27.32
N TYR A 72 -12.40 -1.66 -26.01
CA TYR A 72 -13.30 -1.01 -25.05
C TYR A 72 -12.65 0.21 -24.38
N LEU A 73 -11.37 0.12 -24.04
CA LEU A 73 -10.59 1.23 -23.47
C LEU A 73 -9.72 1.90 -24.53
N PRO A 74 -9.49 3.23 -24.43
CA PRO A 74 -8.51 3.92 -25.28
C PRO A 74 -7.10 3.31 -25.17
N ASP A 75 -6.36 3.34 -26.27
CA ASP A 75 -5.01 2.75 -26.34
C ASP A 75 -4.04 3.39 -25.33
N GLU A 76 -4.21 4.67 -25.03
CA GLU A 76 -3.43 5.38 -24.00
C GLU A 76 -3.65 4.81 -22.58
N ILE A 77 -4.86 4.34 -22.27
CA ILE A 77 -5.21 3.77 -20.96
C ILE A 77 -4.71 2.32 -20.88
N ILE A 78 -4.92 1.53 -21.94
CA ILE A 78 -4.57 0.12 -21.94
C ILE A 78 -3.06 -0.13 -21.97
N ASN A 79 -2.30 0.79 -22.59
CA ASN A 79 -0.85 0.70 -22.73
C ASN A 79 -0.08 1.41 -21.60
N LYS A 80 -0.77 2.16 -20.73
CA LYS A 80 -0.15 2.81 -19.57
C LYS A 80 0.65 1.83 -18.72
N SER A 81 1.82 2.28 -18.24
CA SER A 81 2.64 1.53 -17.29
C SER A 81 1.90 1.33 -15.97
N LYS A 82 2.17 0.21 -15.28
CA LYS A 82 1.59 -0.03 -13.95
C LYS A 82 2.12 1.05 -13.01
N HIS A 83 1.20 1.78 -12.39
CA HIS A 83 1.49 2.70 -11.31
C HIS A 83 0.96 2.10 -9.99
N GLY A 84 1.72 2.26 -8.91
CA GLY A 84 1.29 1.82 -7.59
C GLY A 84 0.30 2.80 -6.96
N PHE A 85 -0.29 2.42 -5.82
CA PHE A 85 -1.15 3.29 -5.00
C PHE A 85 -0.39 3.94 -3.84
N GLY A 86 0.95 3.99 -3.92
CA GLY A 86 1.77 4.54 -2.86
C GLY A 86 1.56 6.04 -2.74
N LEU A 87 1.23 6.50 -1.53
CA LEU A 87 1.13 7.93 -1.23
C LEU A 87 2.54 8.52 -1.05
N PRO A 88 2.77 9.79 -1.42
CA PRO A 88 4.06 10.45 -1.31
C PRO A 88 4.34 10.90 0.13
N PHE A 89 4.19 9.99 1.10
CA PHE A 89 4.32 10.27 2.54
C PHE A 89 5.64 10.95 2.90
N GLY A 90 6.74 10.56 2.26
CA GLY A 90 8.03 11.22 2.53
C GLY A 90 8.04 12.69 2.15
N ILE A 91 7.37 13.07 1.06
CA ILE A 91 7.23 14.47 0.65
C ILE A 91 6.28 15.19 1.61
N TRP A 92 5.12 14.59 1.91
CA TRP A 92 4.15 15.18 2.84
C TRP A 92 4.72 15.36 4.24
N ALA A 93 5.46 14.38 4.76
CA ALA A 93 6.12 14.44 6.06
C ALA A 93 7.18 15.55 6.14
N ARG A 94 7.77 15.94 5.01
CA ARG A 94 8.75 17.03 4.95
C ARG A 94 8.06 18.39 4.82
N ASP A 95 7.08 18.47 3.93
CA ASP A 95 6.54 19.75 3.43
C ASP A 95 5.25 20.19 4.14
N TYR A 96 4.52 19.28 4.79
CA TYR A 96 3.31 19.59 5.56
C TYR A 96 3.60 19.59 7.06
N ALA A 97 3.76 20.79 7.63
CA ALA A 97 4.22 20.98 9.01
C ALA A 97 3.42 20.20 10.08
N PRO A 98 2.07 20.16 10.05
CA PRO A 98 1.31 19.40 11.06
C PRO A 98 1.60 17.90 11.04
N LEU A 99 1.83 17.31 9.86
CA LEU A 99 2.22 15.91 9.75
C LEU A 99 3.66 15.70 10.21
N ARG A 100 4.55 16.62 9.86
CA ARG A 100 5.95 16.57 10.31
C ARG A 100 6.04 16.58 11.83
N GLU A 101 5.36 17.50 12.50
CA GLU A 101 5.34 17.61 13.96
C GLU A 101 4.85 16.32 14.61
N ARG A 102 3.73 15.75 14.12
CA ARG A 102 3.23 14.47 14.62
C ARG A 102 4.22 13.32 14.43
N ILE A 103 4.92 13.27 13.29
CA ILE A 103 5.95 12.26 13.03
C ILE A 103 7.10 12.42 14.01
N GLU A 104 7.57 13.63 14.25
CA GLU A 104 8.67 13.94 15.18
C GLU A 104 8.34 13.55 16.62
N ASP A 105 7.12 13.83 17.08
CA ASP A 105 6.64 13.43 18.40
C ASP A 105 6.67 11.91 18.56
N ARG A 106 6.09 11.18 17.58
CA ARG A 106 6.01 9.72 17.62
C ARG A 106 7.37 9.05 17.49
N LEU A 107 8.28 9.61 16.69
CA LEU A 107 9.67 9.12 16.64
C LEU A 107 10.37 9.30 17.98
N SER A 108 10.15 10.42 18.66
CA SER A 108 10.73 10.70 19.97
C SER A 108 10.23 9.72 21.03
N ASP A 109 8.96 9.33 20.98
CA ASP A 109 8.39 8.29 21.85
C ASP A 109 8.93 6.91 21.52
N PHE A 110 8.97 6.54 20.24
CA PHE A 110 9.52 5.26 19.81
C PHE A 110 11.01 5.09 20.19
N LYS A 111 11.80 6.16 20.13
CA LYS A 111 13.21 6.16 20.57
C LYS A 111 13.36 5.72 22.04
N LYS A 112 12.42 6.09 22.92
CA LYS A 112 12.45 5.73 24.35
C LYS A 112 12.25 4.23 24.59
N ARG A 113 11.64 3.51 23.63
CA ARG A 113 11.42 2.06 23.72
C ARG A 113 12.71 1.25 23.58
N GLY A 114 13.74 1.81 22.95
CA GLY A 114 15.05 1.15 22.79
C GLY A 114 15.09 -0.04 21.82
N TRP A 115 14.06 -0.21 20.97
CA TRP A 115 14.01 -1.31 19.99
C TRP A 115 14.91 -1.08 18.78
N ILE A 116 15.12 0.18 18.42
CA ILE A 116 16.03 0.62 17.35
C ILE A 116 17.05 1.56 17.98
N GLN A 117 18.31 1.49 17.54
CA GLN A 117 19.37 2.37 18.02
C GLN A 117 18.97 3.84 17.83
N PRO A 118 18.95 4.66 18.91
CA PRO A 118 18.54 6.07 18.82
C PRO A 118 19.30 6.85 17.75
N ALA A 119 20.60 6.58 17.60
CA ALA A 119 21.46 7.22 16.61
C ALA A 119 21.02 6.92 15.16
N TYR A 120 20.51 5.71 14.90
CA TYR A 120 19.99 5.36 13.58
C TYR A 120 18.71 6.13 13.26
N ILE A 121 17.82 6.33 14.25
CA ILE A 121 16.61 7.14 14.08
C ILE A 121 16.98 8.60 13.78
N ASP A 122 17.99 9.14 14.46
CA ASP A 122 18.49 10.49 14.18
C ASP A 122 19.08 10.63 12.78
N GLN A 123 19.79 9.60 12.32
CA GLN A 123 20.35 9.56 10.96
C GLN A 123 19.25 9.58 9.90
N ILE A 124 18.29 8.65 9.96
CA ILE A 124 17.22 8.58 8.94
C ILE A 124 16.34 9.83 8.94
N ARG A 125 16.19 10.49 10.08
CA ARG A 125 15.50 11.77 10.22
C ARG A 125 16.26 12.89 9.51
N ALA A 126 17.57 13.00 9.74
CA ALA A 126 18.39 14.00 9.06
C ALA A 126 18.38 13.80 7.53
N GLU A 127 18.50 12.55 7.08
CA GLU A 127 18.46 12.16 5.67
C GLU A 127 17.09 12.38 5.02
N HIS A 128 16.00 12.30 5.78
CA HIS A 128 14.65 12.61 5.27
C HIS A 128 14.49 14.09 4.87
N MET A 129 15.26 14.99 5.47
CA MET A 129 15.21 16.43 5.18
C MET A 129 15.98 16.82 3.90
N THR A 130 16.68 15.87 3.25
CA THR A 130 17.46 16.10 2.03
C THR A 130 16.64 15.76 0.77
N GLU A 131 17.30 15.61 -0.38
CA GLU A 131 16.72 15.06 -1.62
C GLU A 131 16.17 13.63 -1.46
N HIS A 132 16.55 12.92 -0.40
CA HIS A 132 16.14 11.54 -0.15
C HIS A 132 14.84 11.40 0.64
N ALA A 133 14.07 12.48 0.79
CA ALA A 133 12.80 12.51 1.52
C ALA A 133 11.84 11.35 1.17
N THR A 134 11.76 10.97 -0.10
CA THR A 134 10.88 9.88 -0.55
C THR A 134 11.31 8.51 0.00
N TYR A 135 12.61 8.24 0.10
CA TYR A 135 13.12 6.96 0.56
C TYR A 135 13.05 6.86 2.09
N PHE A 136 13.70 7.79 2.79
CA PHE A 136 13.75 7.77 4.25
C PHE A 136 12.38 8.06 4.89
N GLY A 137 11.56 8.88 4.24
CA GLY A 137 10.20 9.15 4.72
C GLY A 137 9.31 7.90 4.76
N LYS A 138 9.54 6.89 3.92
CA LYS A 138 8.85 5.60 4.03
C LYS A 138 9.28 4.83 5.27
N MET A 139 10.57 4.87 5.61
CA MET A 139 11.10 4.20 6.81
C MET A 139 10.57 4.87 8.08
N LEU A 140 10.61 6.21 8.12
CA LEU A 140 10.00 7.00 9.20
C LEU A 140 8.52 6.67 9.36
N TRP A 141 7.77 6.62 8.26
CA TRP A 141 6.35 6.28 8.28
C TRP A 141 6.07 4.91 8.91
N VAL A 142 6.87 3.89 8.57
CA VAL A 142 6.71 2.55 9.17
C VAL A 142 6.95 2.58 10.68
N ILE A 143 7.98 3.29 11.14
CA ILE A 143 8.28 3.42 12.58
C ILE A 143 7.15 4.16 13.30
N VAL A 144 6.67 5.27 12.74
CA VAL A 144 5.57 6.06 13.32
C VAL A 144 4.29 5.25 13.39
N MET A 145 3.93 4.49 12.34
CA MET A 145 2.75 3.62 12.36
C MET A 145 2.88 2.50 13.38
N LEU A 146 4.08 1.98 13.61
CA LEU A 146 4.33 1.02 14.68
C LEU A 146 4.14 1.65 16.06
N GLU A 147 4.67 2.86 16.30
CA GLU A 147 4.47 3.57 17.57
C GLU A 147 2.98 3.84 17.84
N GLU A 148 2.26 4.36 16.85
CA GLU A 148 0.81 4.62 16.96
C GLU A 148 0.04 3.33 17.29
N TRP A 149 0.43 2.19 16.72
CA TRP A 149 -0.18 0.89 17.01
C TRP A 149 0.09 0.39 18.43
N LEU A 150 1.32 0.61 18.94
CA LEU A 150 1.74 0.24 20.30
C LEU A 150 1.05 1.11 21.36
N ASP A 151 1.06 2.42 21.16
CA ASP A 151 0.42 3.39 22.06
C ASP A 151 -1.07 3.11 22.22
N GLN A 152 -1.79 2.88 21.11
CA GLN A 152 -3.21 2.50 21.14
C GLN A 152 -3.49 1.19 21.89
N ARG A 153 -2.49 0.33 22.07
CA ARG A 153 -2.60 -0.95 22.79
C ARG A 153 -2.02 -0.92 24.20
N ASN A 154 -1.49 0.22 24.64
CA ASN A 154 -0.74 0.35 25.89
C ASN A 154 0.39 -0.68 26.00
N LEU A 155 1.09 -0.93 24.87
CA LEU A 155 2.27 -1.78 24.77
C LEU A 155 3.55 -0.94 24.72
#